data_AF-A0A1G7ZVN0-F1
#
_entry.id   AF-A0A1G7ZVN0-F1
#
_cell.length_a   1.000
_cell.length_b   1.000
_cell.length_c   1.000
_cell.angle_alpha   90.00
_cell.angle_beta   90.00
_cell.angle_gamma   90.00
#
_symmetry.space_group_name_H-M   'P 1'
#
loop_
_entity.id
_entity.type
_entity.pdbx_description
1 polymer ?
#
loop_
_entity_poly.entity_id
_entity_poly.type
_entity_poly.pdbx_seq_one_letter_code
_entity_poly.pdbx_strand_id
1 'polypeptide(L)'
;MRVSSKKSLISVIQLIILILSSFLVWQVLHRPAKIDSDVYPYLSTITPDLVKQCVQDNSRTPTIPFEDLIAIRSTIPEIEAQALITQLQTDVSFANLNWGKLSSDKLKVLKRHREILAKYSYYKPYKYTFPINGTTWYEDSFGADREGGIRRHEGTDLFGKEGTSIVSVCSGKIEQLGWNRLGGERVGVRGDDGNYYYYAHLQYISPDLVKGARIAAGDFIGGMGHTGDALTTPDHLHFGIELPNEQWINPYPLLKVWQLWEDTKNPS
;
A
#
# COMPACT_ATOMS: atom_id res chain seq x y z
N MET A 1 -42.70 38.60 -33.59
CA MET A 1 -42.04 38.46 -32.27
C MET A 1 -41.95 37.02 -31.70
N ARG A 2 -42.36 35.93 -32.39
CA ARG A 2 -42.43 34.57 -31.78
C ARG A 2 -41.19 33.67 -31.98
N VAL A 3 -40.23 34.05 -32.82
CA VAL A 3 -39.08 33.20 -33.23
C VAL A 3 -37.89 33.31 -32.26
N SER A 4 -37.69 34.47 -31.62
CA SER A 4 -36.55 34.73 -30.72
C SER A 4 -36.61 33.90 -29.43
N SER A 5 -37.82 33.68 -28.89
CA SER A 5 -38.05 32.93 -27.66
C SER A 5 -37.71 31.43 -27.80
N LYS A 6 -38.02 30.81 -28.95
CA LYS A 6 -37.69 29.39 -29.20
C LYS A 6 -36.19 29.15 -29.33
N LYS A 7 -35.46 30.05 -29.99
CA LYS A 7 -33.99 29.94 -30.10
C LYS A 7 -33.30 30.09 -28.74
N SER A 8 -33.76 31.04 -27.93
CA SER A 8 -33.29 31.21 -26.54
C SER A 8 -33.57 29.97 -25.68
N LEU A 9 -34.75 29.37 -25.79
CA LEU A 9 -35.08 28.14 -25.06
C LEU A 9 -34.20 26.95 -25.47
N ILE A 10 -33.94 26.79 -26.78
CA ILE A 10 -33.05 25.73 -27.29
C ILE A 10 -31.63 25.93 -26.78
N SER A 11 -31.10 27.16 -26.78
CA SER A 11 -29.76 27.44 -26.26
C SER A 11 -29.64 27.18 -24.75
N VAL A 12 -30.68 27.49 -23.97
CA VAL A 12 -30.71 27.18 -22.53
C VAL A 12 -30.72 25.66 -22.31
N ILE A 13 -31.52 24.91 -23.06
CA ILE A 13 -31.54 23.44 -22.98
C ILE A 13 -30.18 22.84 -23.34
N GLN A 14 -29.53 23.33 -24.40
CA GLN A 14 -28.20 22.87 -24.81
C GLN A 14 -27.13 23.15 -23.73
N LEU A 15 -27.19 24.31 -23.08
CA LEU A 15 -26.27 24.65 -21.99
C LEU A 15 -26.48 23.73 -20.77
N ILE A 16 -27.74 23.44 -20.40
CA ILE A 16 -28.06 22.52 -19.32
C ILE A 16 -27.53 21.11 -19.65
N ILE A 17 -27.73 20.62 -20.88
CA ILE A 17 -27.21 19.32 -21.31
C ILE A 17 -25.68 19.30 -21.23
N LEU A 18 -25.01 20.37 -21.67
CA LEU A 18 -23.55 20.47 -21.57
C LEU A 18 -23.10 20.42 -20.11
N ILE A 19 -23.70 21.21 -19.21
CA ILE A 19 -23.36 21.21 -17.78
C ILE A 19 -23.58 19.82 -17.17
N LEU A 20 -24.73 19.18 -17.44
CA LEU A 20 -25.01 17.83 -16.94
C LEU A 20 -24.04 16.79 -17.50
N SER A 21 -23.69 16.90 -18.78
CA SER A 21 -22.72 16.00 -19.41
C SER A 21 -21.31 16.20 -18.85
N SER A 22 -20.88 17.45 -18.64
CA SER A 22 -19.59 17.78 -18.03
C SER A 22 -19.54 17.32 -16.58
N PHE A 23 -20.63 17.47 -15.82
CA PHE A 23 -20.74 16.95 -14.46
C PHE A 23 -20.71 15.42 -14.43
N LEU A 24 -21.41 14.74 -15.34
CA LEU A 24 -21.39 13.28 -15.44
C LEU A 24 -20.00 12.77 -15.85
N VAL A 25 -19.36 13.39 -16.83
CA VAL A 25 -17.98 13.11 -17.24
C VAL A 25 -17.03 13.35 -16.06
N TRP A 26 -17.18 14.46 -15.35
CA TRP A 26 -16.41 14.75 -14.14
C TRP A 26 -16.60 13.67 -13.08
N GLN A 27 -17.84 13.27 -12.80
CA GLN A 27 -18.13 12.17 -11.86
C GLN A 27 -17.53 10.84 -12.30
N VAL A 28 -17.52 10.52 -13.59
CA VAL A 28 -16.92 9.28 -14.09
C VAL A 28 -15.40 9.34 -14.01
N LEU A 29 -14.79 10.47 -14.38
CA LEU A 29 -13.34 10.66 -14.35
C LEU A 29 -12.78 10.77 -12.93
N HIS A 30 -13.57 11.24 -11.96
CA HIS A 30 -13.16 11.42 -10.57
C HIS A 30 -13.79 10.39 -9.63
N ARG A 31 -14.41 9.32 -10.16
CA ARG A 31 -14.83 8.19 -9.33
C ARG A 31 -13.57 7.55 -8.74
N PRO A 32 -13.44 7.46 -7.40
CA PRO A 32 -12.32 6.75 -6.81
C PRO A 32 -12.33 5.31 -7.30
N ALA A 33 -11.15 4.75 -7.53
CA ALA A 33 -11.00 3.36 -7.95
C ALA A 33 -11.72 2.46 -6.92
N LYS A 34 -12.74 1.72 -7.36
CA LYS A 34 -13.46 0.81 -6.48
C LYS A 34 -12.57 -0.40 -6.23
N ILE A 35 -12.23 -0.63 -4.97
CA ILE A 35 -11.54 -1.83 -4.53
C ILE A 35 -12.60 -2.84 -4.10
N ASP A 36 -12.47 -4.07 -4.59
CA ASP A 36 -13.38 -5.15 -4.21
C ASP A 36 -13.24 -5.41 -2.70
N SER A 37 -14.36 -5.65 -2.04
CA SER A 37 -14.43 -5.71 -0.57
C SER A 37 -13.63 -6.86 0.05
N ASP A 38 -13.26 -7.88 -0.74
CA ASP A 38 -12.47 -9.03 -0.30
C ASP A 38 -10.96 -8.81 -0.35
N VAL A 39 -10.49 -7.78 -1.07
CA VAL A 39 -9.06 -7.54 -1.34
C VAL A 39 -8.26 -7.34 -0.05
N TYR A 40 -8.60 -6.33 0.74
CA TYR A 40 -7.83 -6.00 1.95
C TYR A 40 -8.03 -6.98 3.10
N PRO A 41 -9.25 -7.49 3.36
CA PRO A 41 -9.40 -8.59 4.29
C PRO A 41 -8.45 -9.75 3.97
N TYR A 42 -8.34 -10.14 2.71
CA TYR A 42 -7.40 -11.18 2.31
C TYR A 42 -5.93 -10.77 2.49
N LEU A 43 -5.50 -9.62 1.94
CA LEU A 43 -4.11 -9.16 2.04
C LEU A 43 -3.67 -9.05 3.51
N SER A 44 -4.55 -8.59 4.39
CA SER A 44 -4.27 -8.46 5.83
C SER A 44 -4.04 -9.79 6.56
N THR A 45 -4.46 -10.92 5.99
CA THR A 45 -4.18 -12.25 6.57
C THR A 45 -2.78 -12.77 6.25
N ILE A 46 -2.09 -12.18 5.29
CA ILE A 46 -0.77 -12.64 4.84
C ILE A 46 0.28 -12.18 5.85
N THR A 47 0.87 -13.12 6.57
CA THR A 47 1.87 -12.84 7.60
C THR A 47 3.27 -12.65 6.99
N PRO A 48 4.14 -11.86 7.64
CA PRO A 48 5.54 -11.73 7.22
C PRO A 48 6.29 -13.07 7.18
N ASP A 49 6.00 -13.98 8.11
CA ASP A 49 6.63 -15.31 8.16
C ASP A 49 6.27 -16.17 6.95
N LEU A 50 5.00 -16.11 6.50
CA LEU A 50 4.58 -16.81 5.28
C LEU A 50 5.33 -16.27 4.06
N VAL A 51 5.49 -14.95 3.96
CA VAL A 51 6.25 -14.33 2.87
C VAL A 51 7.71 -14.75 2.94
N LYS A 52 8.33 -14.75 4.13
CA LYS A 52 9.69 -15.22 4.35
C LYS A 52 9.88 -16.67 3.91
N GLN A 53 8.92 -17.54 4.20
CA GLN A 53 8.93 -18.93 3.72
C GLN A 53 8.88 -18.98 2.18
N CYS A 54 8.04 -18.16 1.54
CA CYS A 54 8.02 -18.05 0.08
C CYS A 54 9.37 -17.57 -0.50
N VAL A 55 10.08 -16.65 0.18
CA VAL A 55 11.44 -16.24 -0.22
C VAL A 55 12.40 -17.42 -0.20
N GLN A 56 12.35 -18.24 0.84
CA GLN A 56 13.20 -19.42 0.99
C GLN A 56 12.89 -20.50 -0.06
N ASP A 57 11.63 -20.63 -0.47
CA ASP A 57 11.26 -21.55 -1.54
C ASP A 57 11.73 -21.05 -2.91
N ASN A 58 11.61 -19.74 -3.16
CA ASN A 58 12.00 -19.13 -4.43
C ASN A 58 13.52 -19.04 -4.59
N SER A 59 14.29 -18.89 -3.49
CA SER A 59 15.75 -18.85 -3.56
C SER A 59 16.37 -20.15 -4.10
N ARG A 60 15.64 -21.27 -4.05
CA ARG A 60 16.03 -22.56 -4.62
C ARG A 60 15.75 -22.67 -6.12
N THR A 61 14.76 -21.92 -6.63
CA THR A 61 14.34 -21.93 -8.03
C THR A 61 13.75 -20.55 -8.39
N PRO A 62 14.59 -19.56 -8.76
CA PRO A 62 14.22 -18.13 -8.77
C PRO A 62 13.27 -17.70 -9.91
N THR A 63 12.54 -18.64 -10.50
CA THR A 63 11.64 -18.41 -11.64
C THR A 63 10.16 -18.40 -11.24
N ILE A 64 9.83 -18.78 -9.99
CA ILE A 64 8.44 -18.89 -9.56
C ILE A 64 7.89 -17.49 -9.24
N PRO A 65 6.75 -17.08 -9.84
CA PRO A 65 6.07 -15.85 -9.46
C PRO A 65 5.67 -15.86 -7.98
N PHE A 66 5.94 -14.78 -7.26
CA PHE A 66 5.66 -14.71 -5.81
C PHE A 66 4.15 -14.78 -5.52
N GLU A 67 3.31 -14.24 -6.40
CA GLU A 67 1.86 -14.36 -6.29
C GLU A 67 1.39 -15.83 -6.28
N ASP A 68 2.11 -16.74 -6.95
CA ASP A 68 1.77 -18.16 -6.98
C ASP A 68 2.07 -18.82 -5.63
N LEU A 69 3.29 -18.58 -5.11
CA LEU A 69 3.74 -19.11 -3.83
C LEU A 69 2.84 -18.62 -2.68
N ILE A 70 2.62 -17.31 -2.62
CA ILE A 70 1.84 -16.68 -1.56
C ILE A 70 0.38 -17.14 -1.66
N ALA A 71 -0.24 -17.14 -2.85
CA ALA A 71 -1.63 -17.56 -3.00
C ALA A 71 -1.83 -19.02 -2.56
N ILE A 72 -0.90 -19.92 -2.90
CA ILE A 72 -0.98 -21.32 -2.48
C ILE A 72 -0.84 -21.40 -0.96
N ARG A 73 0.26 -20.88 -0.39
CA ARG A 73 0.55 -21.01 1.05
C ARG A 73 -0.48 -20.31 1.94
N SER A 74 -1.07 -19.20 1.49
CA SER A 74 -2.03 -18.44 2.28
C SER A 74 -3.46 -19.00 2.23
N THR A 75 -3.78 -19.89 1.27
CA THR A 75 -5.17 -20.30 1.01
C THR A 75 -5.47 -21.70 1.46
N ILE A 76 -4.50 -22.61 1.40
CA ILE A 76 -4.70 -24.03 1.67
C ILE A 76 -3.75 -24.52 2.76
N PRO A 77 -4.09 -25.61 3.49
CA PRO A 77 -3.24 -26.16 4.53
C PRO A 77 -1.84 -26.54 4.01
N GLU A 78 -0.83 -26.42 4.87
CA GLU A 78 0.59 -26.62 4.51
C GLU A 78 0.86 -27.95 3.78
N ILE A 79 0.19 -29.03 4.18
CA ILE A 79 0.35 -30.35 3.54
C ILE A 79 -0.13 -30.32 2.08
N GLU A 80 -1.26 -29.65 1.81
CA GLU A 80 -1.79 -29.49 0.45
C GLU A 80 -0.91 -28.51 -0.35
N ALA A 81 -0.47 -27.42 0.29
CA ALA A 81 0.41 -26.41 -0.30
C ALA A 81 1.74 -27.01 -0.77
N GLN A 82 2.43 -27.77 0.09
CA GLN A 82 3.77 -28.30 -0.20
C GLN A 82 3.79 -29.18 -1.46
N ALA A 83 2.71 -29.94 -1.71
CA ALA A 83 2.58 -30.76 -2.92
C ALA A 83 2.48 -29.91 -4.21
N LEU A 84 1.85 -28.74 -4.13
CA LEU A 84 1.76 -27.80 -5.26
C LEU A 84 3.06 -26.98 -5.42
N ILE A 85 3.67 -26.53 -4.32
CA ILE A 85 4.94 -25.81 -4.33
C ILE A 85 6.06 -26.66 -4.94
N THR A 86 6.09 -27.97 -4.62
CA THR A 86 7.05 -28.90 -5.22
C THR A 86 6.90 -28.97 -6.74
N GLN A 87 5.67 -28.93 -7.27
CA GLN A 87 5.44 -28.90 -8.71
C GLN A 87 5.95 -27.59 -9.34
N LEU A 88 5.68 -26.43 -8.71
CA LEU A 88 6.21 -25.14 -9.16
C LEU A 88 7.75 -25.13 -9.21
N GLN A 89 8.41 -25.74 -8.22
CA GLN A 89 9.87 -25.89 -8.17
C GLN A 89 10.42 -26.81 -9.27
N THR A 90 9.57 -27.65 -9.87
CA THR A 90 9.90 -28.46 -11.05
C THR A 90 9.45 -27.82 -12.37
N ASP A 91 9.33 -26.50 -12.41
CA ASP A 91 8.99 -25.69 -13.60
C ASP A 91 7.57 -25.95 -14.16
N VAL A 92 6.67 -26.50 -13.35
CA VAL A 92 5.25 -26.58 -13.70
C VAL A 92 4.62 -25.22 -13.44
N SER A 93 4.14 -24.53 -14.48
CA SER A 93 3.43 -23.26 -14.30
C SER A 93 2.14 -23.44 -13.47
N PHE A 94 1.71 -22.39 -12.76
CA PHE A 94 0.47 -22.40 -11.98
C PHE A 94 -0.76 -22.91 -12.74
N ALA A 95 -0.90 -22.55 -14.03
CA ALA A 95 -2.02 -22.97 -14.87
C ALA A 95 -2.07 -24.49 -15.12
N ASN A 96 -0.92 -25.17 -15.02
CA ASN A 96 -0.73 -26.58 -15.32
C ASN A 96 -0.53 -27.44 -14.05
N LEU A 97 -0.69 -26.86 -12.86
CA LEU A 97 -0.59 -27.60 -11.61
C LEU A 97 -1.59 -28.76 -11.57
N ASN A 98 -1.13 -29.91 -11.09
CA ASN A 98 -2.01 -30.99 -10.70
C ASN A 98 -2.61 -30.67 -9.33
N TRP A 99 -3.86 -30.22 -9.34
CA TRP A 99 -4.64 -29.83 -8.15
C TRP A 99 -5.01 -31.01 -7.22
N GLY A 100 -4.79 -32.26 -7.65
CA GLY A 100 -5.04 -33.44 -6.83
C GLY A 100 -6.49 -33.53 -6.35
N LYS A 101 -6.69 -33.63 -5.03
CA LYS A 101 -8.01 -33.75 -4.37
C LYS A 101 -8.59 -32.42 -3.91
N LEU A 102 -8.03 -31.29 -4.34
CA LEU A 102 -8.51 -29.98 -3.92
C LEU A 102 -9.95 -29.76 -4.39
N SER A 103 -10.83 -29.34 -3.49
CA SER A 103 -12.24 -29.08 -3.85
C SER A 103 -12.35 -27.90 -4.82
N SER A 104 -13.40 -27.91 -5.64
CA SER A 104 -13.66 -26.85 -6.61
C SER A 104 -13.78 -25.46 -5.96
N ASP A 105 -14.33 -25.37 -4.74
CA ASP A 105 -14.46 -24.11 -4.04
C ASP A 105 -13.13 -23.59 -3.50
N LYS A 106 -12.28 -24.46 -2.93
CA LYS A 106 -10.91 -24.07 -2.55
C LYS A 106 -10.12 -23.56 -3.75
N LEU A 107 -10.26 -24.21 -4.90
CA LEU A 107 -9.57 -23.79 -6.13
C LEU A 107 -10.05 -22.41 -6.62
N LYS A 108 -11.34 -22.10 -6.52
CA LYS A 108 -11.87 -20.76 -6.86
C LYS A 108 -11.27 -19.69 -5.95
N VAL A 109 -11.24 -19.94 -4.62
CA VAL A 109 -10.67 -19.01 -3.64
C VAL A 109 -9.18 -18.80 -3.92
N LEU A 110 -8.42 -19.88 -4.16
CA LEU A 110 -6.98 -19.80 -4.45
C LEU A 110 -6.70 -19.00 -5.73
N LYS A 111 -7.47 -19.22 -6.79
CA LYS A 111 -7.36 -18.41 -8.02
C LYS A 111 -7.69 -16.94 -7.77
N ARG A 112 -8.74 -16.64 -6.99
CA ARG A 112 -9.09 -15.26 -6.61
C ARG A 112 -7.97 -14.59 -5.82
N HIS A 113 -7.41 -15.27 -4.82
CA HIS A 113 -6.29 -14.78 -4.03
C HIS A 113 -5.05 -14.48 -4.89
N ARG A 114 -4.74 -15.36 -5.85
CA ARG A 114 -3.68 -15.12 -6.84
C ARG A 114 -3.96 -13.89 -7.71
N GLU A 115 -5.19 -13.71 -8.20
CA GLU A 115 -5.58 -12.53 -8.98
C GLU A 115 -5.38 -11.24 -8.18
N ILE A 116 -5.74 -11.25 -6.88
CA ILE A 116 -5.51 -10.13 -5.98
C ILE A 116 -4.01 -9.84 -5.87
N LEU A 117 -3.16 -10.84 -5.60
CA LEU A 117 -1.71 -10.67 -5.48
C LEU A 117 -1.03 -10.24 -6.79
N ALA A 118 -1.54 -10.69 -7.93
CA ALA A 118 -1.03 -10.25 -9.23
C ALA A 118 -1.33 -8.77 -9.49
N LYS A 119 -2.51 -8.29 -9.07
CA LYS A 119 -2.97 -6.91 -9.21
C LYS A 119 -2.32 -5.96 -8.20
N TYR A 120 -2.33 -6.30 -6.92
CA TYR A 120 -1.83 -5.46 -5.83
C TYR A 120 -0.42 -5.91 -5.43
N SER A 121 0.56 -5.07 -5.72
CA SER A 121 1.96 -5.48 -5.73
C SER A 121 2.67 -5.42 -4.37
N TYR A 122 1.93 -5.30 -3.26
CA TYR A 122 2.50 -5.08 -1.91
C TYR A 122 3.59 -6.07 -1.52
N TYR A 123 3.43 -7.32 -1.95
CA TYR A 123 4.34 -8.44 -1.66
C TYR A 123 5.29 -8.76 -2.81
N LYS A 124 5.26 -8.01 -3.92
CA LYS A 124 6.22 -8.20 -5.02
C LYS A 124 7.61 -7.73 -4.56
N PRO A 125 8.65 -8.56 -4.72
CA PRO A 125 10.00 -8.18 -4.32
C PRO A 125 10.42 -6.86 -4.96
N TYR A 126 11.02 -6.00 -4.13
CA TYR A 126 11.66 -4.75 -4.55
C TYR A 126 10.73 -3.70 -5.20
N LYS A 127 9.41 -3.92 -5.18
CA LYS A 127 8.44 -2.96 -5.70
C LYS A 127 8.24 -1.76 -4.76
N TYR A 128 8.38 -2.01 -3.46
CA TYR A 128 8.32 -1.02 -2.40
C TYR A 128 9.64 -1.00 -1.64
N THR A 129 9.99 0.17 -1.13
CA THR A 129 11.18 0.43 -0.32
C THR A 129 10.77 0.52 1.15
N PHE A 130 11.60 -0.03 2.05
CA PHE A 130 11.42 0.19 3.48
C PHE A 130 11.68 1.67 3.81
N PRO A 131 10.79 2.37 4.57
CA PRO A 131 10.84 3.83 4.67
C PRO A 131 12.02 4.40 5.46
N ILE A 132 12.84 3.57 6.09
CA ILE A 132 13.97 4.02 6.92
C ILE A 132 15.28 3.51 6.34
N ASN A 133 16.19 4.44 6.09
CA ASN A 133 17.59 4.13 5.81
C ASN A 133 18.42 4.35 7.09
N GLY A 134 18.51 3.31 7.91
CA GLY A 134 19.20 3.33 9.20
C GLY A 134 18.68 2.26 10.17
N THR A 135 19.23 2.24 11.38
CA THR A 135 18.75 1.34 12.45
C THR A 135 17.40 1.80 12.96
N THR A 136 16.45 0.88 13.06
CA THR A 136 15.11 1.14 13.59
C THR A 136 14.57 -0.06 14.36
N TRP A 137 13.64 0.20 15.28
CA TRP A 137 12.83 -0.80 15.96
C TRP A 137 11.36 -0.40 15.88
N TYR A 138 10.48 -1.38 15.71
CA TYR A 138 9.03 -1.19 15.61
C TYR A 138 8.29 -2.48 15.91
N GLU A 139 7.04 -2.33 16.34
CA GLU A 139 6.11 -3.43 16.59
C GLU A 139 4.73 -3.09 16.02
N ASP A 140 3.82 -4.07 16.02
CA ASP A 140 2.45 -3.84 15.59
C ASP A 140 1.74 -2.93 16.60
N SER A 141 1.65 -1.65 16.23
CA SER A 141 1.03 -0.60 17.04
C SER A 141 -0.29 -0.10 16.44
N PHE A 142 -0.76 -0.69 15.34
CA PHE A 142 -1.99 -0.25 14.69
C PHE A 142 -3.21 -0.53 15.57
N GLY A 143 -4.13 0.44 15.65
CA GLY A 143 -5.31 0.35 16.48
C GLY A 143 -5.06 0.59 17.98
N ALA A 144 -3.80 0.75 18.40
CA ALA A 144 -3.46 1.06 19.79
C ALA A 144 -4.12 2.36 20.27
N ASP A 145 -4.38 2.44 21.58
CA ASP A 145 -5.03 3.58 22.19
C ASP A 145 -4.17 4.84 22.09
N ARG A 146 -4.80 5.94 21.66
CA ARG A 146 -4.21 7.28 21.64
C ARG A 146 -5.08 8.23 22.44
N GLU A 147 -4.44 9.17 23.15
CA GLU A 147 -5.12 10.19 23.97
C GLU A 147 -6.15 9.59 24.96
N GLY A 148 -5.81 8.48 25.62
CA GLY A 148 -6.72 7.82 26.58
C GLY A 148 -7.96 7.18 25.93
N GLY A 149 -7.86 6.77 24.66
CA GLY A 149 -8.91 6.05 23.94
C GLY A 149 -9.80 6.95 23.06
N ILE A 150 -9.50 8.25 22.97
CA ILE A 150 -10.22 9.19 22.09
C ILE A 150 -9.92 8.89 20.61
N ARG A 151 -8.71 8.43 20.33
CA ARG A 151 -8.27 8.05 18.98
C ARG A 151 -7.67 6.65 18.99
N ARG A 152 -7.73 6.00 17.84
CA ARG A 152 -6.95 4.79 17.55
C ARG A 152 -5.75 5.17 16.70
N HIS A 153 -4.67 4.42 16.86
CA HIS A 153 -3.46 4.63 16.08
C HIS A 153 -3.66 4.12 14.64
N GLU A 154 -3.70 5.03 13.66
CA GLU A 154 -3.92 4.73 12.23
C GLU A 154 -2.60 4.52 11.47
N GLY A 155 -1.61 3.89 12.11
CA GLY A 155 -0.31 3.65 11.52
C GLY A 155 0.55 2.69 12.33
N THR A 156 1.84 2.70 12.04
CA THR A 156 2.89 2.02 12.79
C THR A 156 3.98 3.04 13.09
N ASP A 157 4.44 3.07 14.33
CA ASP A 157 5.55 3.92 14.74
C ASP A 157 6.87 3.15 14.58
N LEU A 158 7.82 3.77 13.88
CA LEU A 158 9.16 3.25 13.68
C LEU A 158 10.16 4.11 14.42
N PHE A 159 10.67 3.59 15.54
CA PHE A 159 11.57 4.29 16.43
C PHE A 159 13.01 4.24 15.89
N GLY A 160 13.75 5.33 16.09
CA GLY A 160 15.12 5.48 15.65
C GLY A 160 15.75 6.70 16.29
N LYS A 161 16.91 7.14 15.79
CA LYS A 161 17.53 8.39 16.25
C LYS A 161 16.93 9.58 15.49
N GLU A 162 16.74 10.72 16.14
CA GLU A 162 16.47 11.99 15.45
C GLU A 162 17.45 12.20 14.26
N GLY A 163 16.92 12.67 13.14
CA GLY A 163 17.65 12.87 11.90
C GLY A 163 17.89 11.61 11.05
N THR A 164 17.47 10.43 11.51
CA THR A 164 17.54 9.19 10.69
C THR A 164 16.82 9.40 9.35
N SER A 165 17.44 8.93 8.26
CA SER A 165 16.95 9.18 6.91
C SER A 165 15.65 8.43 6.63
N ILE A 166 14.61 9.18 6.24
CA ILE A 166 13.31 8.66 5.83
C ILE A 166 13.17 8.83 4.32
N VAL A 167 12.71 7.77 3.65
CA VAL A 167 12.57 7.70 2.19
C VAL A 167 11.16 7.29 1.78
N SER A 168 10.77 7.63 0.54
CA SER A 168 9.47 7.24 0.00
C SER A 168 9.38 5.73 -0.22
N VAL A 169 8.34 5.09 0.30
CA VAL A 169 8.14 3.64 0.12
C VAL A 169 7.78 3.25 -1.31
N CYS A 170 7.24 4.18 -2.10
CA CYS A 170 6.82 3.92 -3.47
C CYS A 170 6.98 5.16 -4.36
N SER A 171 6.89 4.95 -5.67
CA SER A 171 6.76 6.04 -6.64
C SER A 171 5.34 6.60 -6.64
N GLY A 172 5.22 7.90 -6.80
CA GLY A 172 3.92 8.57 -6.75
C GLY A 172 3.99 10.08 -6.94
N LYS A 173 3.03 10.77 -6.33
CA LYS A 173 2.90 12.23 -6.33
C LYS A 173 2.81 12.73 -4.89
N ILE A 174 3.55 13.79 -4.59
CA ILE A 174 3.49 14.44 -3.28
C ILE A 174 2.14 15.16 -3.16
N GLU A 175 1.24 14.66 -2.33
CA GLU A 175 -0.11 15.20 -2.15
C GLU A 175 -0.16 16.20 -0.99
N GLN A 176 0.61 15.96 0.07
CA GLN A 176 0.69 16.84 1.24
C GLN A 176 2.13 17.07 1.67
N LEU A 177 2.40 18.28 2.15
CA LEU A 177 3.72 18.74 2.60
C LEU A 177 3.53 19.79 3.70
N GLY A 178 4.37 19.75 4.74
CA GLY A 178 4.47 20.78 5.78
C GLY A 178 3.63 20.53 7.04
N TRP A 179 3.77 21.46 8.00
CA TRP A 179 3.24 21.35 9.36
C TRP A 179 1.73 21.14 9.48
N ASN A 180 1.31 20.26 10.40
CA ASN A 180 0.01 20.33 11.05
C ASN A 180 0.11 20.02 12.55
N ARG A 181 -0.99 20.24 13.29
CA ARG A 181 -1.01 20.05 14.76
C ARG A 181 -0.72 18.61 15.20
N LEU A 182 -1.23 17.61 14.47
CA LEU A 182 -1.15 16.21 14.88
C LEU A 182 0.17 15.59 14.42
N GLY A 183 0.38 15.48 13.11
CA GLY A 183 1.58 14.89 12.54
C GLY A 183 2.83 15.76 12.53
N GLY A 184 2.77 17.02 13.00
CA GLY A 184 3.92 17.91 12.96
C GLY A 184 4.38 18.18 11.53
N GLU A 185 5.69 18.17 11.28
CA GLU A 185 6.22 18.15 9.92
C GLU A 185 5.90 16.81 9.28
N ARG A 186 5.14 16.86 8.19
CA ARG A 186 4.62 15.65 7.54
C ARG A 186 4.63 15.72 6.03
N VAL A 187 4.77 14.55 5.43
CA VAL A 187 4.67 14.34 3.99
C VAL A 187 3.57 13.32 3.72
N GLY A 188 2.77 13.59 2.68
CA GLY A 188 1.76 12.68 2.17
C GLY A 188 2.05 12.36 0.71
N VAL A 189 2.22 11.09 0.37
CA VAL A 189 2.49 10.64 -1.00
C VAL A 189 1.32 9.81 -1.49
N ARG A 190 0.70 10.23 -2.59
CA ARG A 190 -0.22 9.37 -3.34
C ARG A 190 0.59 8.46 -4.24
N GLY A 191 0.67 7.19 -3.90
CA GLY A 191 1.37 6.18 -4.69
C GLY A 191 0.71 5.97 -6.04
N ASP A 192 1.49 5.47 -7.01
CA ASP A 192 0.98 5.06 -8.32
C ASP A 192 0.00 3.88 -8.23
N ASP A 193 -0.04 3.20 -7.08
CA ASP A 193 -1.01 2.17 -6.74
C ASP A 193 -2.33 2.73 -6.18
N GLY A 194 -2.44 4.04 -6.02
CA GLY A 194 -3.62 4.76 -5.54
C GLY A 194 -3.66 4.94 -4.02
N ASN A 195 -2.80 4.29 -3.25
CA ASN A 195 -2.80 4.44 -1.79
C ASN A 195 -2.16 5.78 -1.40
N TYR A 196 -2.57 6.31 -0.26
CA TYR A 196 -1.91 7.44 0.38
C TYR A 196 -0.97 6.93 1.47
N TYR A 197 0.27 7.38 1.40
CA TYR A 197 1.33 7.06 2.34
C TYR A 197 1.63 8.29 3.17
N TYR A 198 1.49 8.14 4.48
CA TYR A 198 1.61 9.23 5.44
C TYR A 198 2.90 9.07 6.24
N TYR A 199 3.71 10.13 6.27
CA TYR A 199 4.96 10.22 7.02
C TYR A 199 4.86 11.42 7.94
N ALA A 200 4.89 11.18 9.26
CA ALA A 200 4.72 12.23 10.26
C ALA A 200 5.82 12.24 11.32
N HIS A 201 5.78 13.29 12.14
CA HIS A 201 6.69 13.61 13.22
C HIS A 201 8.12 13.90 12.75
N LEU A 202 8.30 14.31 11.50
CA LEU A 202 9.62 14.59 10.95
C LEU A 202 10.30 15.73 11.72
N GLN A 203 11.62 15.66 11.87
CA GLN A 203 12.43 16.78 12.36
C GLN A 203 12.49 17.88 11.31
N TYR A 204 12.65 17.48 10.05
CA TYR A 204 12.65 18.36 8.88
C TYR A 204 12.18 17.60 7.64
N ILE A 205 11.60 18.34 6.71
CA ILE A 205 11.24 17.87 5.38
C ILE A 205 12.37 18.24 4.42
N SER A 206 12.71 17.37 3.48
CA SER A 206 13.68 17.66 2.43
C SER A 206 13.26 18.92 1.65
N PRO A 207 14.17 19.91 1.48
CA PRO A 207 13.87 21.16 0.80
C PRO A 207 13.59 20.97 -0.70
N ASP A 208 13.96 19.82 -1.27
CA ASP A 208 13.75 19.49 -2.68
C ASP A 208 12.32 19.00 -2.97
N LEU A 209 11.53 18.69 -1.93
CA LEU A 209 10.17 18.25 -2.11
C LEU A 209 9.23 19.40 -2.45
N VAL A 210 8.44 19.22 -3.50
CA VAL A 210 7.43 20.19 -3.94
C VAL A 210 6.07 19.50 -4.01
N LYS A 211 5.07 20.07 -3.33
CA LYS A 211 3.69 19.57 -3.40
C LYS A 211 3.22 19.52 -4.87
N GLY A 212 2.70 18.38 -5.27
CA GLY A 212 2.26 18.09 -6.63
C GLY A 212 3.35 17.53 -7.55
N ALA A 213 4.62 17.54 -7.14
CA ALA A 213 5.69 16.92 -7.91
C ALA A 213 5.67 15.38 -7.80
N ARG A 214 6.35 14.73 -8.75
CA ARG A 214 6.62 13.29 -8.71
C ARG A 214 7.71 12.99 -7.69
N ILE A 215 7.60 11.83 -7.08
CA ILE A 215 8.62 11.25 -6.20
C ILE A 215 8.79 9.77 -6.59
N ALA A 216 10.02 9.26 -6.56
CA ALA A 216 10.32 7.86 -6.80
C ALA A 216 10.43 7.09 -5.47
N ALA A 217 10.23 5.76 -5.54
CA ALA A 217 10.56 4.89 -4.42
C ALA A 217 12.04 5.04 -4.04
N GLY A 218 12.33 5.21 -2.76
CA GLY A 218 13.68 5.45 -2.22
C GLY A 218 14.13 6.91 -2.21
N ASP A 219 13.39 7.84 -2.81
CA ASP A 219 13.73 9.27 -2.74
C ASP A 219 13.64 9.78 -1.30
N PHE A 220 14.56 10.68 -0.94
CA PHE A 220 14.67 11.23 0.41
C PHE A 220 13.48 12.14 0.76
N ILE A 221 12.80 11.83 1.86
CA ILE A 221 11.66 12.58 2.38
C ILE A 221 12.08 13.61 3.43
N GLY A 222 12.97 13.22 4.34
CA GLY A 222 13.33 14.05 5.49
C GLY A 222 14.00 13.26 6.61
N GLY A 223 14.23 13.94 7.73
CA GLY A 223 14.81 13.33 8.94
C GLY A 223 13.74 12.95 9.95
N MET A 224 13.90 11.80 10.59
CA MET A 224 13.08 11.37 11.74
C MET A 224 13.12 12.41 12.86
N GLY A 225 12.02 12.57 13.59
CA GLY A 225 11.97 13.44 14.77
C GLY A 225 10.82 13.07 15.70
N HIS A 226 10.28 14.08 16.37
CA HIS A 226 9.15 13.95 17.31
C HIS A 226 8.23 15.17 17.23
N THR A 227 8.09 15.80 16.06
CA THR A 227 7.30 17.03 15.95
C THR A 227 5.78 16.77 15.99
N GLY A 228 4.98 17.81 16.27
CA GLY A 228 3.52 17.68 16.35
C GLY A 228 3.05 17.17 17.71
N ASP A 229 2.10 16.25 17.74
CA ASP A 229 1.62 15.65 19.00
C ASP A 229 2.60 14.62 19.61
N ALA A 230 3.66 14.28 18.89
CA ALA A 230 4.77 13.44 19.36
C ALA A 230 5.80 14.15 20.25
N LEU A 231 5.65 15.46 20.51
CA LEU A 231 6.69 16.30 21.16
C LEU A 231 7.20 15.77 22.50
N THR A 232 6.39 14.98 23.22
CA THR A 232 6.73 14.41 24.53
C THR A 232 7.01 12.90 24.47
N THR A 233 7.30 12.36 23.29
CA THR A 233 7.54 10.92 23.05
C THR A 233 8.94 10.70 22.45
N PRO A 234 9.48 9.47 22.49
CA PRO A 234 10.74 9.17 21.80
C PRO A 234 10.68 9.43 20.29
N ASP A 235 11.82 9.70 19.65
CA ASP A 235 11.90 9.91 18.21
C ASP A 235 11.36 8.73 17.41
N HIS A 236 10.47 9.02 16.47
CA HIS A 236 9.90 8.00 15.59
C HIS A 236 9.37 8.60 14.29
N LEU A 237 9.28 7.74 13.27
CA LEU A 237 8.41 7.96 12.13
C LEU A 237 7.05 7.36 12.44
N HIS A 238 5.99 8.15 12.47
CA HIS A 238 4.64 7.62 12.32
C HIS A 238 4.38 7.39 10.83
N PHE A 239 4.21 6.12 10.45
CA PHE A 239 3.94 5.71 9.08
C PHE A 239 2.54 5.14 8.95
N GLY A 240 1.74 5.66 8.03
CA GLY A 240 0.38 5.20 7.79
C GLY A 240 0.10 4.93 6.30
N ILE A 241 -0.86 4.02 6.05
CA ILE A 241 -1.32 3.68 4.71
C ILE A 241 -2.85 3.82 4.68
N GLU A 242 -3.33 4.73 3.85
CA GLU A 242 -4.75 4.95 3.59
C GLU A 242 -5.09 4.50 2.17
N LEU A 243 -6.16 3.73 2.06
CA LEU A 243 -6.65 3.17 0.82
C LEU A 243 -7.45 4.19 0.01
N PRO A 244 -7.66 3.99 -1.31
CA PRO A 244 -8.53 4.85 -2.13
C PRO A 244 -9.97 5.04 -1.62
N ASN A 245 -10.45 4.17 -0.73
CA ASN A 245 -11.74 4.29 -0.06
C ASN A 245 -11.64 4.94 1.34
N GLU A 246 -10.54 5.65 1.63
CA GLU A 246 -10.28 6.39 2.87
C GLU A 246 -10.10 5.52 4.12
N GLN A 247 -9.98 4.20 3.95
CA GLN A 247 -9.73 3.28 5.04
C GLN A 247 -8.23 3.23 5.36
N TRP A 248 -7.86 3.44 6.62
CA TRP A 248 -6.50 3.16 7.11
C TRP A 248 -6.31 1.67 7.36
N ILE A 249 -5.18 1.13 6.90
CA ILE A 249 -4.82 -0.29 7.11
C ILE A 249 -3.55 -0.40 7.95
N ASN A 250 -3.38 -1.54 8.61
CA ASN A 250 -2.19 -1.84 9.40
C ASN A 250 -0.95 -1.92 8.50
N PRO A 251 0.03 -1.00 8.63
CA PRO A 251 1.25 -1.03 7.84
C PRO A 251 2.24 -2.12 8.28
N TYR A 252 2.17 -2.59 9.52
CA TYR A 252 3.18 -3.44 10.15
C TYR A 252 3.54 -4.70 9.33
N PRO A 253 2.60 -5.53 8.85
CA PRO A 253 2.94 -6.71 8.05
C PRO A 253 3.69 -6.36 6.77
N LEU A 254 3.33 -5.24 6.13
CA LEU A 254 3.96 -4.77 4.90
C LEU A 254 5.36 -4.22 5.17
N LEU A 255 5.53 -3.46 6.25
CA LEU A 255 6.84 -2.96 6.69
C LEU A 255 7.83 -4.11 6.93
N LYS A 256 7.41 -5.18 7.60
CA LYS A 256 8.24 -6.39 7.80
C LYS A 256 8.67 -7.02 6.48
N VAL A 257 7.77 -7.07 5.49
CA VAL A 257 8.05 -7.62 4.16
C VAL A 257 9.00 -6.72 3.37
N TRP A 258 8.79 -5.40 3.38
CA TRP A 258 9.66 -4.47 2.68
C TRP A 258 11.06 -4.41 3.30
N GLN A 259 11.17 -4.50 4.63
CA GLN A 259 12.45 -4.64 5.31
C GLN A 259 13.17 -5.93 4.88
N LEU A 260 12.46 -7.06 4.83
CA LEU A 260 13.01 -8.32 4.34
C LEU A 260 13.58 -8.18 2.92
N TRP A 261 12.90 -7.45 2.04
CA TRP A 261 13.42 -7.20 0.69
C TRP A 261 14.71 -6.39 0.68
N GLU A 262 14.80 -5.33 1.48
CA GLU A 262 16.03 -4.54 1.56
C GLU A 262 17.19 -5.37 2.14
N ASP A 263 16.95 -6.17 3.17
CA ASP A 263 17.95 -7.08 3.75
C ASP A 263 18.47 -8.10 2.72
N THR A 264 17.60 -8.57 1.80
CA THR A 264 18.02 -9.49 0.73
C THR A 264 18.81 -8.83 -0.40
N LYS A 265 18.67 -7.51 -0.63
CA LYS A 265 19.49 -6.78 -1.62
C LYS A 265 20.92 -6.58 -1.14
N ASN A 266 21.09 -6.34 0.17
CA ASN A 266 22.36 -6.02 0.81
C ASN A 266 22.65 -7.01 1.94
N PRO A 267 22.98 -8.28 1.63
CA PRO A 267 23.34 -9.25 2.66
C PRO A 267 24.57 -8.76 3.42
N SER A 268 24.41 -8.60 4.73
CA SER A 268 25.45 -8.22 5.70
C SER A 268 26.65 -9.17 5.69
#